data_AF-A0A1H1YEI4-F1
#
_entry.id   AF-A0A1H1YEI4-F1
#
_cell.length_a   1.000
_cell.length_b   1.000
_cell.length_c   1.000
_cell.angle_alpha   90.00
_cell.angle_beta   90.00
_cell.angle_gamma   90.00
#
_symmetry.space_group_name_H-M   'P 1'
#
loop_
_entity.id
_entity.type
_entity.pdbx_description
1 polymer ?
#
loop_
_entity_poly.entity_id
_entity_poly.type
_entity_poly.pdbx_seq_one_letter_code
_entity_poly.pdbx_strand_id
1 'polypeptide(L)'
;MVSRREAAIRLDIPFEMATRNGIPSRLSEEELAEIDANPPAWLAQSRANRTGKKPVWVELTCVICGFSEQARPKKWWPEFTYLSCDDHDMHELPEPAAGLSRSEVYGVGSRFIGIVDERP
;
A
#
# COMPACT_ATOMS: atom_id res chain seq x y z
N MET A 1 7.80 6.47 -19.53
CA MET A 1 6.43 7.01 -19.42
C MET A 1 5.73 6.33 -18.25
N VAL A 2 5.58 7.06 -17.16
CA VAL A 2 4.96 6.68 -15.90
C VAL A 2 3.47 6.98 -15.94
N SER A 3 2.65 6.15 -15.29
CA SER A 3 1.20 6.43 -15.16
C SER A 3 0.91 7.39 -14.02
N ARG A 4 -0.24 8.08 -14.04
CA ARG A 4 -0.67 8.91 -12.89
C ARG A 4 -0.72 8.13 -11.57
N ARG A 5 -1.18 6.88 -11.60
CA ARG A 5 -1.25 6.03 -10.38
C ARG A 5 0.14 5.78 -9.82
N GLU A 6 1.08 5.45 -10.69
CA GLU A 6 2.47 5.21 -10.32
C GLU A 6 3.15 6.48 -9.82
N ALA A 7 2.91 7.63 -10.44
CA ALA A 7 3.35 8.93 -9.94
C ALA A 7 2.77 9.23 -8.55
N ALA A 8 1.49 8.94 -8.31
CA ALA A 8 0.88 9.13 -6.98
C ALA A 8 1.54 8.25 -5.91
N ILE A 9 1.93 7.02 -6.26
CA ILE A 9 2.66 6.12 -5.36
C ILE A 9 4.05 6.69 -5.06
N ARG A 10 4.81 7.05 -6.10
CA ARG A 10 6.19 7.54 -5.96
C ARG A 10 6.27 8.88 -5.22
N LEU A 11 5.30 9.77 -5.43
CA LEU A 11 5.20 11.04 -4.69
C LEU A 11 4.60 10.89 -3.29
N ASP A 12 4.19 9.67 -2.89
CA ASP A 12 3.51 9.32 -1.65
C ASP A 12 2.27 10.19 -1.37
N ILE A 13 1.40 10.31 -2.37
CA ILE A 13 0.14 11.06 -2.30
C ILE A 13 -1.07 10.19 -2.68
N PRO A 14 -2.28 10.48 -2.18
CA PRO A 14 -3.48 9.79 -2.64
C PRO A 14 -3.71 9.99 -4.13
N PHE A 15 -4.23 8.97 -4.82
CA PHE A 15 -4.55 9.06 -6.25
C PHE A 15 -5.51 10.22 -6.58
N GLU A 16 -6.51 10.45 -5.74
CA GLU A 16 -7.44 11.58 -5.87
C GLU A 16 -6.74 12.94 -5.84
N MET A 17 -5.67 13.05 -5.06
CA MET A 17 -4.88 14.27 -4.96
C MET A 17 -4.05 14.51 -6.21
N ALA A 18 -3.49 13.46 -6.82
CA ALA A 18 -2.82 13.55 -8.11
C ALA A 18 -3.78 14.00 -9.22
N THR A 19 -5.00 13.45 -9.25
CA THR A 19 -6.04 13.85 -10.22
C THR A 19 -6.49 15.30 -10.00
N ARG A 20 -6.84 15.68 -8.77
CA ARG A 20 -7.36 17.02 -8.45
C ARG A 20 -6.35 18.13 -8.72
N ASN A 21 -5.05 17.88 -8.52
CA ASN A 21 -4.00 18.88 -8.73
C ASN A 21 -3.34 18.79 -10.12
N GLY A 22 -3.95 18.08 -11.07
CA GLY A 22 -3.57 18.15 -12.47
C GLY A 22 -2.33 17.34 -12.87
N ILE A 23 -1.94 16.30 -12.12
CA ILE A 23 -0.91 15.37 -12.59
C ILE A 23 -1.42 14.71 -13.90
N PRO A 24 -0.65 14.74 -15.00
CA PRO A 24 -1.04 14.12 -16.27
C PRO A 24 -1.37 12.63 -16.15
N SER A 25 -2.17 12.08 -17.07
CA SER A 25 -2.48 10.64 -17.07
C SER A 25 -1.25 9.78 -17.33
N ARG A 26 -0.32 10.32 -18.12
CA ARG A 26 1.03 9.82 -18.36
C ARG A 26 2.02 10.98 -18.37
N LEU A 27 3.19 10.77 -17.80
CA LEU A 27 4.31 11.72 -17.78
C LEU A 27 5.63 10.96 -17.93
N SER A 28 6.71 11.66 -18.27
CA SER A 28 8.04 11.07 -18.36
C SER A 28 8.65 10.82 -16.98
N GLU A 29 9.78 10.11 -16.93
CA GLU A 29 10.50 9.90 -15.67
C GLU A 29 11.12 11.23 -15.19
N GLU A 30 11.63 12.01 -16.14
CA GLU A 30 12.22 13.33 -15.91
C GLU A 30 11.20 14.33 -15.37
N GLU A 31 9.98 14.37 -15.93
CA GLU A 31 8.90 15.22 -15.44
C GLU A 31 8.50 14.86 -14.00
N LEU A 32 8.46 13.56 -13.68
CA LEU A 32 8.17 13.12 -12.31
C LEU A 32 9.29 13.50 -11.34
N ALA A 33 10.55 13.29 -11.74
CA ALA A 33 11.70 13.66 -10.94
C ALA A 33 11.74 15.17 -10.67
N GLU A 34 11.39 15.99 -11.66
CA GLU A 34 11.29 17.44 -11.51
C GLU A 34 10.18 17.84 -10.52
N ILE A 35 9.00 17.20 -10.59
CA ILE A 35 7.92 17.42 -9.61
C ILE A 35 8.35 17.03 -8.19
N ASP A 36 9.16 16.00 -8.04
CA ASP A 36 9.62 15.58 -6.72
C ASP A 36 10.71 16.51 -6.15
N ALA A 37 11.67 16.89 -7.00
CA ALA A 37 12.78 17.77 -6.64
C ALA A 37 12.36 19.23 -6.43
N ASN A 38 11.46 19.73 -7.27
CA ASN A 38 10.93 21.09 -7.26
C ASN A 38 9.39 21.06 -7.07
N PRO A 39 8.92 20.66 -5.87
CA PRO A 39 7.50 20.39 -5.66
C PRO A 39 6.66 21.64 -5.82
N PRO A 40 5.53 21.58 -6.54
CA PRO A 40 4.58 22.68 -6.59
C PRO A 40 4.05 22.98 -5.19
N ALA A 41 3.58 24.20 -4.97
CA ALA A 41 3.19 24.70 -3.65
C ALA A 41 2.20 23.76 -2.92
N TRP A 42 1.25 23.16 -3.63
CA TRP A 42 0.29 22.22 -3.04
C TRP A 42 0.96 20.92 -2.54
N LEU A 43 1.98 20.42 -3.23
CA LEU A 43 2.69 19.20 -2.86
C LEU A 43 3.64 19.48 -1.68
N ALA A 44 4.34 20.61 -1.72
CA ALA A 44 5.16 21.08 -0.62
C ALA A 44 4.33 21.26 0.66
N GLN A 45 3.15 21.90 0.56
CA GLN A 45 2.23 22.07 1.68
C GLN A 45 1.69 20.72 2.20
N SER A 46 1.33 19.81 1.30
CA SER A 46 0.87 18.46 1.67
C SER A 46 1.92 17.71 2.49
N ARG A 47 3.17 17.75 2.03
CA ARG A 47 4.32 17.14 2.72
C ARG A 47 4.54 17.77 4.09
N ALA A 48 4.49 19.10 4.18
CA ALA A 48 4.60 19.83 5.44
C ALA A 48 3.47 19.50 6.44
N ASN A 49 2.25 19.26 5.94
CA ASN A 49 1.10 18.91 6.76
C ASN A 49 1.07 17.45 7.21
N ARG A 50 1.98 16.60 6.74
CA ARG A 50 1.98 15.17 7.06
C ARG A 50 2.33 14.98 8.54
N THR A 51 1.33 14.69 9.36
CA THR A 51 1.50 14.35 10.77
C THR A 51 1.73 12.85 10.91
N GLY A 52 2.94 12.46 11.29
CA GLY A 52 3.34 11.06 11.48
C GLY A 52 4.17 10.47 10.34
N LYS A 53 4.71 9.27 10.58
CA LYS A 53 5.64 8.58 9.67
C LYS A 53 4.97 7.54 8.77
N LYS A 54 3.64 7.41 8.82
CA LYS A 54 2.93 6.38 8.04
C LYS A 54 2.86 6.81 6.57
N PRO A 55 3.32 5.96 5.64
CA PRO A 55 3.22 6.26 4.21
C PRO A 55 1.75 6.20 3.76
N VAL A 56 1.44 6.89 2.66
CA VAL A 56 0.11 6.85 2.04
C VAL A 56 -0.13 5.52 1.34
N TRP A 57 0.95 4.89 0.87
CA TRP A 57 0.96 3.58 0.21
C TRP A 57 1.83 2.59 0.99
N VAL A 58 1.40 1.33 1.00
CA VAL A 58 2.17 0.20 1.51
C VAL A 58 2.23 -0.87 0.43
N GLU A 59 3.35 -1.58 0.39
CA GLU A 59 3.47 -2.79 -0.41
C GLU A 59 2.88 -3.97 0.36
N LEU A 60 1.96 -4.68 -0.28
CA LEU A 60 1.46 -5.97 0.16
C LEU A 60 2.19 -7.03 -0.64
N THR A 61 2.75 -8.04 0.02
CA THR A 61 3.48 -9.12 -0.64
C THR A 61 2.99 -10.46 -0.13
N CYS A 62 2.61 -11.34 -1.05
CA CYS A 62 2.18 -12.69 -0.74
C CYS A 62 3.40 -13.47 -0.28
N VAL A 63 3.36 -14.02 0.93
CA VAL A 63 4.48 -14.76 1.50
C VAL A 63 4.75 -16.09 0.79
N ILE A 64 3.77 -16.60 0.03
CA ILE A 64 3.84 -17.90 -0.65
C ILE A 64 4.44 -17.75 -2.06
N CYS A 65 3.82 -16.93 -2.92
CA CYS A 65 4.22 -16.79 -4.33
C CYS A 65 4.99 -15.51 -4.65
N GLY A 66 5.11 -14.58 -3.70
CA GLY A 66 5.80 -13.30 -3.90
C GLY A 66 5.02 -12.27 -4.73
N PHE A 67 3.77 -12.56 -5.14
CA PHE A 67 2.91 -11.56 -5.78
C PHE A 67 2.80 -10.32 -4.88
N SER A 68 2.95 -9.12 -5.47
CA SER A 68 2.94 -7.88 -4.72
C SER A 68 2.05 -6.82 -5.33
N GLU A 69 1.44 -5.99 -4.50
CA GLU A 69 0.73 -4.79 -4.95
C GLU A 69 0.89 -3.61 -4.00
N GLN A 70 0.66 -2.41 -4.54
CA GLN A 70 0.63 -1.17 -3.75
C GLN A 70 -0.81 -0.85 -3.35
N ALA A 71 -1.05 -0.73 -2.05
CA ALA A 71 -2.36 -0.45 -1.47
C ALA A 71 -2.30 0.70 -0.46
N ARG A 72 -3.46 1.33 -0.20
CA ARG A 72 -3.57 2.34 0.86
C ARG A 72 -3.96 1.68 2.18
N PRO A 73 -3.14 1.76 3.24
CA PRO A 73 -3.45 1.12 4.51
C PRO A 73 -4.75 1.69 5.08
N LYS A 74 -5.60 0.81 5.60
CA LYS A 74 -6.87 1.20 6.21
C LYS A 74 -6.75 1.23 7.72
N LYS A 75 -7.49 2.13 8.36
CA LYS A 75 -7.48 2.26 9.82
C LYS A 75 -7.92 0.97 10.53
N TRP A 76 -8.77 0.17 9.89
CA TRP A 76 -9.28 -1.08 10.44
C TRP A 76 -8.36 -2.29 10.20
N TRP A 77 -7.29 -2.15 9.39
CA TRP A 77 -6.34 -3.24 9.22
C TRP A 77 -5.62 -3.52 10.54
N PRO A 78 -5.61 -4.77 11.02
CA PRO A 78 -4.81 -5.16 12.16
C PRO A 78 -3.32 -5.24 11.77
N GLU A 79 -2.49 -5.61 12.75
CA GLU A 79 -1.15 -6.08 12.45
C GLU A 79 -1.25 -7.51 11.91
N PHE A 80 -0.84 -7.71 10.66
CA PHE A 80 -0.91 -9.02 10.01
C PHE A 80 0.31 -9.85 10.38
N THR A 81 0.08 -11.12 10.75
CA THR A 81 1.12 -12.13 10.90
C THR A 81 1.64 -12.55 9.52
N TYR A 82 0.73 -12.78 8.58
CA TYR A 82 1.05 -13.10 7.18
C TYR A 82 0.10 -12.37 6.23
N LEU A 83 0.55 -12.23 4.99
CA LEU A 83 -0.25 -11.81 3.85
C LEU A 83 -0.16 -12.90 2.79
N SER A 84 -1.30 -13.38 2.32
CA SER A 84 -1.42 -14.27 1.16
C SER A 84 -2.32 -13.61 0.11
N CYS A 85 -2.08 -13.90 -1.17
CA CYS A 85 -3.03 -13.53 -2.22
C CYS A 85 -4.20 -14.52 -2.25
N ASP A 86 -5.29 -14.12 -2.90
CA ASP A 86 -6.52 -14.91 -3.07
C ASP A 86 -6.37 -16.20 -3.91
N ASP A 87 -5.19 -16.44 -4.47
CA ASP A 87 -4.82 -17.68 -5.15
C ASP A 87 -4.31 -18.77 -4.18
N HIS A 88 -4.10 -18.43 -2.90
CA HIS A 88 -3.58 -19.35 -1.88
C HIS A 88 -4.46 -19.44 -0.65
N ASP A 89 -4.42 -20.61 -0.01
CA ASP A 89 -5.19 -20.91 1.18
C ASP A 89 -4.37 -20.76 2.48
N MET A 90 -5.04 -20.48 3.60
CA MET A 90 -4.39 -20.35 4.92
C MET A 90 -3.63 -21.62 5.36
N HIS A 91 -3.98 -22.79 4.81
CA HIS A 91 -3.32 -24.06 5.08
C HIS A 91 -1.95 -24.20 4.39
N GLU A 92 -1.65 -23.36 3.40
CA GLU A 92 -0.32 -23.30 2.78
C GLU A 92 0.68 -22.50 3.61
N LEU A 93 0.20 -21.79 4.63
CA LEU A 93 1.03 -21.04 5.56
C LEU A 93 1.50 -21.93 6.72
N PRO A 94 2.63 -21.57 7.37
CA PRO A 94 3.04 -22.24 8.60
C PRO A 94 1.90 -22.29 9.62
N GLU A 95 1.78 -23.40 10.37
CA GLU A 95 0.79 -23.49 11.44
C GLU A 95 1.02 -22.38 12.50
N PRO A 96 -0.05 -21.86 13.13
CA PRO A 96 0.09 -20.91 14.22
C PRO A 96 0.94 -21.48 15.35
N ALA A 97 1.74 -20.62 15.99
CA ALA A 97 2.49 -21.03 17.17
C ALA A 97 1.55 -21.54 18.27
N ALA A 98 2.04 -22.47 19.10
CA ALA A 98 1.23 -23.09 20.15
C ALA A 98 0.56 -22.05 21.05
N GLY A 99 -0.76 -22.17 21.23
CA GLY A 99 -1.57 -21.26 22.03
C GLY A 99 -2.10 -20.02 21.29
N LEU A 100 -1.84 -19.89 19.99
CA LEU A 100 -2.45 -18.88 19.13
C LEU A 100 -3.59 -19.50 18.30
N SER A 101 -4.63 -18.69 18.03
CA SER A 101 -5.68 -18.97 17.06
C SER A 101 -5.49 -18.12 15.80
N ARG A 102 -5.71 -18.73 14.63
CA ARG A 102 -5.67 -18.05 13.32
C ARG A 102 -7.03 -17.51 12.93
N SER A 103 -7.03 -16.30 12.39
CA SER A 103 -8.18 -15.72 11.69
C SER A 103 -7.78 -15.08 10.36
N GLU A 104 -8.73 -15.05 9.43
CA GLU A 104 -8.57 -14.42 8.12
C GLU A 104 -9.26 -13.05 8.09
N VAL A 105 -8.60 -12.09 7.45
CA VAL A 105 -9.04 -10.71 7.30
C VAL A 105 -9.15 -10.42 5.81
N TYR A 106 -10.38 -10.37 5.32
CA TYR A 106 -10.68 -10.11 3.91
C TYR A 106 -10.73 -8.61 3.58
N GLY A 107 -10.65 -8.27 2.30
CA GLY A 107 -10.72 -6.88 1.82
C GLY A 107 -9.42 -6.11 2.06
N VAL A 108 -8.30 -6.82 2.17
CA VAL A 108 -6.95 -6.24 2.18
C VAL A 108 -6.50 -6.09 0.73
N GLY A 109 -6.10 -4.89 0.36
CA GLY A 109 -5.73 -4.61 -1.03
C GLY A 109 -6.86 -4.90 -2.03
N SER A 110 -6.49 -5.38 -3.21
CA SER A 110 -7.40 -5.85 -4.26
C SER A 110 -7.53 -7.38 -4.29
N ARG A 111 -6.47 -8.10 -3.90
CA ARG A 111 -6.37 -9.56 -4.01
C ARG A 111 -5.71 -10.21 -2.80
N PHE A 112 -5.71 -9.55 -1.64
CA PHE A 112 -5.01 -10.05 -0.46
C PHE A 112 -5.97 -10.47 0.66
N ILE A 113 -5.56 -11.52 1.36
CA ILE A 113 -6.13 -11.99 2.62
C ILE A 113 -5.06 -11.76 3.69
N GLY A 114 -5.43 -11.02 4.73
CA GLY A 114 -4.59 -10.86 5.90
C GLY A 114 -4.80 -12.01 6.88
N ILE A 115 -3.71 -12.49 7.47
CA ILE A 115 -3.75 -13.56 8.47
C ILE A 115 -3.29 -12.98 9.80
N VAL A 116 -4.07 -13.26 10.84
CA VAL A 116 -3.76 -12.84 12.21
C VAL A 116 -3.73 -14.07 13.09
N ASP A 117 -2.56 -14.36 13.64
CA ASP A 117 -2.35 -15.35 14.68
C ASP A 117 -2.26 -14.61 16.03
N GLU A 118 -3.29 -14.76 16.87
CA GLU A 118 -3.38 -14.07 18.16
C GLU A 118 -3.88 -15.00 19.27
N ARG A 119 -3.76 -14.57 20.54
CA ARG A 119 -4.29 -15.37 21.66
C ARG A 119 -5.82 -15.33 21.64
N PRO A 120 -6.50 -16.48 21.83
CA PRO A 120 -7.96 -16.55 21.87
C PRO A 120 -8.59 -15.70 22.98
#